data_AF-A0A976KSC1-F1
#
_entry.id   AF-A0A976KSC1-F1
#
_cell.length_a   1.000
_cell.length_b   1.000
_cell.length_c   1.000
_cell.angle_alpha   90.00
_cell.angle_beta   90.00
_cell.angle_gamma   90.00
#
_symmetry.space_group_name_H-M   'P 1'
#
loop_
_entity.id
_entity.type
_entity.pdbx_description
1 polymer ?
#
loop_
_entity_poly.entity_id
_entity_poly.type
_entity_poly.pdbx_seq_one_letter_code
_entity_poly.pdbx_strand_id
1 'polypeptide(L)'
;MKHRWSTLAPALLRRSLQTAVLVFVSYAAINGIWRNYKVAHNSSRLVGLMHGDAWAGAYAANEAAVSLIDEDTYRASFDFLGMTWSGTLFGIETADPILALSHAAATGAASPRLWLGSLVAVAVAVVLGKFFCSHLCPMRTLFDVGQALRGGLLFLGVPLPHLRVEPRLGGWVLLGGLIASTGTAVTVWFFLLPYLSLVAAVFLAVTSGLASGLIAIVGLWLFVDVAMAPGLFCHNVCPQGFLLEQLGRRAWLRLSRDDARPCPRPCRTCTLACPFGLSPREGTHRPACNSCGQCVPVCPERKLSRRLRLPVIAAVLVALGAVPSMAGAHHNKGLPHYGYYSNYPQVPFDESIVVDGRWEMGTTIFNFQGLDRRTADTPNDVKFFVYLYDLVGDTNYEGPVAFDILRNDEIVASFRRDRADEETVYSTRETLPESGEYELRATFDVGGQPQRVSLTFWVDLAADEVSWGLIAAILGPIIPLLMLAALGRSRRGRARRLQSQLEPRSTRPAKI
;
A
#
# COMPACT_ATOMS: atom_id res chain seq x y z
N MET A 1 38.82 -6.62 16.24
CA MET A 1 37.63 -5.72 16.21
C MET A 1 37.34 -5.11 14.82
N LYS A 2 38.30 -4.53 14.09
CA LYS A 2 38.09 -3.87 12.76
C LYS A 2 37.29 -4.70 11.72
N HIS A 3 37.51 -6.01 11.64
CA HIS A 3 36.81 -6.87 10.67
C HIS A 3 35.34 -7.15 11.03
N ARG A 4 34.96 -7.10 12.31
CA ARG A 4 33.56 -7.33 12.71
C ARG A 4 32.68 -6.17 12.21
N TRP A 5 33.20 -4.95 12.28
CA TRP A 5 32.55 -3.73 11.80
C TRP A 5 32.42 -3.68 10.27
N SER A 6 33.40 -4.19 9.52
CA SER A 6 33.36 -4.18 8.04
C SER A 6 32.27 -5.06 7.43
N THR A 7 31.73 -6.02 8.18
CA THR A 7 30.63 -6.91 7.74
C THR A 7 29.30 -6.59 8.42
N LEU A 8 29.31 -6.16 9.68
CA LEU A 8 28.11 -5.80 10.42
C LEU A 8 27.48 -4.50 9.92
N ALA A 9 28.26 -3.45 9.69
CA ALA A 9 27.70 -2.15 9.28
C ALA A 9 26.94 -2.22 7.94
N PRO A 10 27.44 -2.87 6.87
CA PRO A 10 26.66 -3.01 5.63
C PRO A 10 25.41 -3.89 5.77
N ALA A 11 25.45 -4.89 6.66
CA ALA A 11 24.29 -5.74 6.91
C ALA A 11 23.21 -4.99 7.69
N LEU A 12 23.60 -4.19 8.69
CA LEU A 12 22.70 -3.31 9.43
C LEU A 12 22.10 -2.27 8.51
N LEU A 13 22.91 -1.55 7.72
CA LEU A 13 22.42 -0.58 6.74
C LEU A 13 21.37 -1.17 5.81
N ARG A 14 21.62 -2.37 5.27
CA ARG A 14 20.63 -3.07 4.43
C ARG A 14 19.33 -3.34 5.16
N ARG A 15 19.38 -3.80 6.41
CA ARG A 15 18.18 -4.07 7.20
C ARG A 15 17.43 -2.77 7.55
N SER A 16 18.15 -1.74 7.94
CA SER A 16 17.58 -0.41 8.22
C SER A 16 16.87 0.16 6.99
N LEU A 17 17.48 0.11 5.80
CA LEU A 17 16.85 0.56 4.56
C LEU A 17 15.60 -0.27 4.21
N GLN A 18 15.67 -1.60 4.35
CA GLN A 18 14.52 -2.48 4.11
C GLN A 18 13.36 -2.17 5.05
N THR A 19 13.64 -1.95 6.33
CA THR A 19 12.62 -1.56 7.31
C THR A 19 12.07 -0.17 7.03
N ALA A 20 12.94 0.81 6.74
CA ALA A 20 12.53 2.16 6.39
C ALA A 20 11.59 2.20 5.19
N VAL A 21 11.85 1.37 4.16
CA VAL A 21 10.95 1.26 3.01
C VAL A 21 9.59 0.70 3.39
N LEU A 22 9.52 -0.36 4.20
CA LEU A 22 8.23 -0.91 4.64
C LEU A 22 7.45 0.12 5.47
N VAL A 23 8.13 0.84 6.38
CA VAL A 23 7.54 1.93 7.15
C VAL A 23 7.05 3.04 6.23
N PHE A 24 7.85 3.47 5.25
CA PHE A 24 7.45 4.51 4.30
C PHE A 24 6.22 4.10 3.48
N VAL A 25 6.17 2.86 2.99
CA VAL A 25 5.02 2.32 2.25
C VAL A 25 3.74 2.35 3.09
N SER A 26 3.82 1.87 4.34
CA SER A 26 2.68 1.89 5.26
C SER A 26 2.28 3.30 5.63
N TYR A 27 3.26 4.17 5.91
CA TYR A 27 3.03 5.58 6.21
C TYR A 27 2.36 6.30 5.04
N ALA A 28 2.84 6.14 3.81
CA ALA A 28 2.26 6.80 2.64
C ALA A 28 0.79 6.42 2.42
N ALA A 29 0.42 5.16 2.71
CA ALA A 29 -0.96 4.69 2.68
C ALA A 29 -1.80 5.32 3.81
N ILE A 30 -1.31 5.27 5.06
CA ILE A 30 -2.01 5.82 6.24
C ILE A 30 -2.12 7.35 6.15
N ASN A 31 -1.12 8.03 5.61
CA ASN A 31 -1.10 9.48 5.42
C ASN A 31 -2.23 9.96 4.49
N GLY A 32 -2.73 9.08 3.61
CA GLY A 32 -3.96 9.35 2.85
C GLY A 32 -5.18 9.55 3.75
N ILE A 33 -5.35 8.68 4.75
CA ILE A 33 -6.43 8.78 5.74
C ILE A 33 -6.27 10.06 6.56
N TRP A 34 -5.05 10.34 7.04
CA TRP A 34 -4.78 11.58 7.77
C TRP A 34 -5.11 12.83 6.95
N ARG A 35 -4.74 12.88 5.66
CA ARG A 35 -5.06 14.00 4.77
C ARG A 35 -6.57 14.18 4.62
N ASN A 36 -7.32 13.08 4.50
CA ASN A 36 -8.78 13.15 4.44
C ASN A 36 -9.34 13.79 5.72
N TYR A 37 -8.87 13.38 6.91
CA TYR A 37 -9.29 14.02 8.15
C TYR A 37 -8.78 15.46 8.30
N LYS A 38 -7.61 15.79 7.78
CA LYS A 38 -7.06 17.15 7.75
C LYS A 38 -7.95 18.08 6.92
N VAL A 39 -8.40 17.62 5.76
CA VAL A 39 -9.33 18.37 4.90
C VAL A 39 -10.73 18.43 5.51
N ALA A 40 -11.24 17.31 6.03
CA ALA A 40 -12.62 17.21 6.51
C ALA A 40 -12.85 17.87 7.88
N HIS A 41 -11.91 17.73 8.82
CA HIS A 41 -12.12 18.13 10.23
C HIS A 41 -11.04 19.06 10.78
N ASN A 42 -9.80 18.92 10.30
CA ASN A 42 -8.63 19.69 10.78
C ASN A 42 -8.52 19.76 12.33
N SER A 43 -8.89 18.69 13.03
CA SER A 43 -9.02 18.68 14.48
C SER A 43 -8.85 17.27 15.05
N SER A 44 -7.85 17.09 15.91
CA SER A 44 -7.62 15.82 16.61
C SER A 44 -8.80 15.43 17.50
N ARG A 45 -9.49 16.41 18.09
CA ARG A 45 -10.67 16.17 18.93
C ARG A 45 -11.82 15.59 18.12
N LEU A 46 -12.08 16.12 16.93
CA LEU A 46 -13.14 15.60 16.05
C LEU A 46 -12.81 14.18 15.57
N VAL A 47 -11.55 13.91 15.21
CA VAL A 47 -11.09 12.56 14.90
C VAL A 47 -11.27 11.61 16.09
N GLY A 48 -11.01 12.08 17.30
CA GLY A 48 -11.24 11.32 18.54
C GLY A 48 -12.69 10.98 18.80
N LEU A 49 -13.61 11.89 18.52
CA LEU A 49 -15.05 11.62 18.66
C LEU A 49 -15.54 10.55 17.67
N MET A 50 -14.94 10.45 16.49
CA MET A 50 -15.34 9.46 15.46
C MET A 50 -14.59 8.13 15.55
N HIS A 51 -13.37 8.10 16.06
CA HIS A 51 -12.52 6.90 16.00
C HIS A 51 -11.84 6.56 17.33
N GLY A 52 -12.10 7.32 18.39
CA GLY A 52 -11.55 7.14 19.72
C GLY A 52 -10.18 7.81 19.93
N ASP A 53 -9.75 7.82 21.19
CA ASP A 53 -8.55 8.55 21.63
C ASP A 53 -7.25 8.10 20.96
N ALA A 54 -7.15 6.83 20.59
CA ALA A 54 -5.98 6.31 19.88
C ALA A 54 -5.78 6.98 18.52
N TRP A 55 -6.87 7.19 17.78
CA TRP A 55 -6.83 7.87 16.48
C TRP A 55 -6.64 9.38 16.63
N ALA A 56 -7.21 10.01 17.66
CA ALA A 56 -6.92 11.40 18.01
C ALA A 56 -5.42 11.61 18.28
N GLY A 57 -4.82 10.72 19.08
CA GLY A 57 -3.40 10.74 19.40
C GLY A 57 -2.53 10.54 18.16
N ALA A 58 -2.87 9.57 17.30
CA ALA A 58 -2.16 9.33 16.05
C ALA A 58 -2.22 10.53 15.09
N TYR A 59 -3.40 11.15 14.97
CA TYR A 59 -3.59 12.35 14.15
C TYR A 59 -2.73 13.52 14.67
N ALA A 60 -2.78 13.78 15.98
CA ALA A 60 -2.01 14.86 16.60
C ALA A 60 -0.49 14.62 16.52
N ALA A 61 -0.05 13.38 16.70
CA ALA A 61 1.36 13.02 16.55
C ALA A 61 1.84 13.21 15.11
N ASN A 62 1.01 12.88 14.12
CA ASN A 62 1.36 13.10 12.71
C ASN A 62 1.40 14.60 12.36
N GLU A 63 0.42 15.38 12.81
CA GLU A 63 0.44 16.84 12.70
C GLU A 63 1.75 17.43 13.26
N ALA A 64 2.10 17.05 14.48
CA ALA A 64 3.31 17.53 15.15
C ALA A 64 4.60 17.06 14.46
N ALA A 65 4.60 15.90 13.80
CA ALA A 65 5.76 15.41 13.06
C ALA A 65 5.92 16.14 11.72
N VAL A 66 4.84 16.36 10.99
CA VAL A 66 4.86 17.03 9.69
C VAL A 66 5.13 18.53 9.85
N SER A 67 4.70 19.15 10.96
CA SER A 67 5.00 20.55 11.26
C SER A 67 6.49 20.86 11.47
N LEU A 68 7.32 19.82 11.67
CA LEU A 68 8.78 19.97 11.69
C LEU A 68 9.39 20.22 10.31
N ILE A 69 8.61 20.02 9.24
CA ILE A 69 9.06 20.09 7.84
C ILE A 69 8.60 21.42 7.22
N ASP A 70 7.31 21.73 7.36
CA ASP A 70 6.69 22.99 6.95
C ASP A 70 5.58 23.34 7.96
N GLU A 71 5.37 24.62 8.21
CA GLU A 71 4.27 25.11 9.05
C GLU A 71 2.90 24.78 8.42
N ASP A 72 2.81 24.80 7.09
CA ASP A 72 1.66 24.24 6.39
C ASP A 72 1.77 22.72 6.34
N THR A 73 1.25 22.07 7.38
CA THR A 73 1.29 20.61 7.53
C THR A 73 0.55 19.88 6.41
N TYR A 74 -0.49 20.47 5.83
CA TYR A 74 -1.20 19.88 4.71
C TYR A 74 -0.30 19.85 3.46
N ARG A 75 0.36 20.97 3.16
CA ARG A 75 1.31 21.04 2.05
C ARG A 75 2.54 20.16 2.27
N ALA A 76 3.15 20.18 3.46
CA ALA A 76 4.28 19.29 3.77
C ALA A 76 3.92 17.81 3.67
N SER A 77 2.66 17.45 3.93
CA SER A 77 2.21 16.06 3.74
C SER A 77 2.35 15.58 2.29
N PHE A 78 2.44 16.50 1.32
CA PHE A 78 2.65 16.20 -0.08
C PHE A 78 4.12 15.90 -0.44
N ASP A 79 5.06 16.26 0.42
CA ASP A 79 6.49 15.95 0.23
C ASP A 79 6.83 14.48 0.46
N PHE A 80 5.86 13.70 0.98
CA PHE A 80 5.95 12.26 1.19
C PHE A 80 4.72 11.58 0.58
N LEU A 81 4.52 11.84 -0.71
CA LEU A 81 3.44 11.28 -1.50
C LEU A 81 3.89 10.11 -2.35
N GLY A 82 2.92 9.23 -2.62
CA GLY A 82 3.05 8.19 -3.61
C GLY A 82 3.63 6.90 -3.03
N MET A 83 4.31 6.16 -3.88
CA MET A 83 4.78 4.80 -3.62
C MET A 83 6.29 4.75 -3.87
N THR A 84 6.96 3.69 -3.42
CA THR A 84 8.43 3.54 -3.55
C THR A 84 9.00 3.55 -4.98
N TRP A 85 8.14 3.65 -5.99
CA TRP A 85 8.43 3.61 -7.43
C TRP A 85 7.77 4.77 -8.20
N SER A 86 6.95 5.58 -7.54
CA SER A 86 6.38 6.79 -8.11
C SER A 86 5.92 7.65 -6.95
N GLY A 87 6.70 8.65 -6.60
CA GLY A 87 6.43 9.42 -5.41
C GLY A 87 7.28 10.67 -5.32
N THR A 88 6.76 11.60 -4.54
CA THR A 88 7.44 12.83 -4.18
C THR A 88 8.16 12.58 -2.87
N LEU A 89 9.46 12.82 -2.86
CA LEU A 89 10.31 12.75 -1.68
C LEU A 89 11.02 14.09 -1.53
N PHE A 90 10.63 14.88 -0.52
CA PHE A 90 11.17 16.23 -0.29
C PHE A 90 11.06 17.12 -1.54
N GLY A 91 9.88 17.16 -2.16
CA GLY A 91 9.63 17.91 -3.40
C GLY A 91 10.23 17.31 -4.69
N ILE A 92 11.01 16.22 -4.60
CA ILE A 92 11.60 15.56 -5.77
C ILE A 92 10.67 14.45 -6.24
N GLU A 93 10.11 14.62 -7.44
CA GLU A 93 9.37 13.55 -8.11
C GLU A 93 10.32 12.45 -8.55
N THR A 94 10.04 11.21 -8.14
CA THR A 94 10.76 10.02 -8.58
C THR A 94 9.79 9.09 -9.27
N ALA A 95 10.20 8.44 -10.35
CA ALA A 95 9.36 7.52 -11.12
C ALA A 95 10.16 6.30 -11.58
N ASP A 96 9.53 5.12 -11.58
CA ASP A 96 10.13 3.88 -12.04
C ASP A 96 10.33 3.92 -13.55
N PRO A 97 11.54 3.58 -14.04
CA PRO A 97 11.84 3.65 -15.47
C PRO A 97 10.94 2.74 -16.32
N ILE A 98 10.45 1.60 -15.80
CA ILE A 98 9.51 0.74 -16.51
C ILE A 98 8.14 1.42 -16.64
N LEU A 99 7.68 2.12 -15.60
CA LEU A 99 6.40 2.83 -15.65
C LEU A 99 6.47 4.05 -16.57
N ALA A 100 7.57 4.79 -16.56
CA ALA A 100 7.81 5.87 -17.52
C ALA A 100 7.87 5.34 -18.96
N LEU A 101 8.60 4.24 -19.19
CA LEU A 101 8.64 3.57 -20.49
C LEU A 101 7.26 3.07 -20.93
N SER A 102 6.47 2.48 -20.03
CA SER A 102 5.16 1.96 -20.39
C SER A 102 4.15 3.07 -20.65
N HIS A 103 4.21 4.17 -19.90
CA HIS A 103 3.40 5.35 -20.17
C HIS A 103 3.73 5.94 -21.54
N ALA A 104 5.02 6.07 -21.86
CA ALA A 104 5.46 6.55 -23.17
C ALA A 104 5.03 5.60 -24.30
N ALA A 105 5.13 4.29 -24.09
CA ALA A 105 4.68 3.30 -25.05
C ALA A 105 3.16 3.34 -25.26
N ALA A 106 2.37 3.45 -24.17
CA ALA A 106 0.92 3.41 -24.22
C ALA A 106 0.31 4.69 -24.84
N THR A 107 0.94 5.84 -24.62
CA THR A 107 0.44 7.14 -25.11
C THR A 107 1.08 7.58 -26.43
N GLY A 108 2.21 6.97 -26.82
CA GLY A 108 3.06 7.46 -27.90
C GLY A 108 3.80 8.77 -27.56
N ALA A 109 3.69 9.27 -26.33
CA ALA A 109 4.22 10.56 -25.91
C ALA A 109 5.13 10.45 -24.67
N ALA A 110 6.25 11.16 -24.71
CA ALA A 110 7.20 11.23 -23.61
C ALA A 110 6.87 12.41 -22.67
N SER A 111 6.21 12.14 -21.53
CA SER A 111 5.99 13.17 -20.50
C SER A 111 7.33 13.63 -19.89
N PRO A 112 7.73 14.91 -20.04
CA PRO A 112 9.01 15.39 -19.53
C PRO A 112 9.17 15.16 -18.03
N ARG A 113 8.10 15.38 -17.25
CA ARG A 113 8.10 15.21 -15.78
C ARG A 113 8.40 13.77 -15.37
N LEU A 114 7.74 12.80 -16.00
CA LEU A 114 7.98 11.38 -15.72
C LEU A 114 9.39 10.95 -16.09
N TRP A 115 9.91 11.42 -17.23
CA TRP A 115 11.29 11.13 -17.64
C TRP A 115 12.31 11.74 -16.68
N LEU A 116 12.14 13.01 -16.30
CA LEU A 116 12.96 13.68 -15.29
C LEU A 116 12.93 12.91 -13.96
N GLY A 117 11.75 12.50 -13.48
CA GLY A 117 11.63 11.69 -12.27
C GLY A 117 12.26 10.31 -12.36
N SER A 118 12.31 9.71 -13.56
CA SER A 118 13.00 8.43 -13.78
C SER A 118 14.51 8.54 -13.90
N LEU A 119 15.05 9.71 -14.29
CA LEU A 119 16.51 9.90 -14.41
C LEU A 119 17.22 9.67 -13.08
N VAL A 120 16.61 10.03 -11.94
CA VAL A 120 17.18 9.77 -10.62
C VAL A 120 17.34 8.27 -10.38
N ALA A 121 16.28 7.48 -10.62
CA ALA A 121 16.32 6.03 -10.45
C ALA A 121 17.32 5.37 -11.41
N VAL A 122 17.39 5.83 -12.66
CA VAL A 122 18.35 5.35 -13.67
C VAL A 122 19.79 5.68 -13.27
N ALA A 123 20.07 6.91 -12.84
CA ALA A 123 21.40 7.33 -12.41
C ALA A 123 21.87 6.48 -11.21
N VAL A 124 21.00 6.28 -10.22
CA VAL A 124 21.26 5.39 -9.09
C VAL A 124 21.53 3.96 -9.57
N ALA A 125 20.76 3.43 -10.52
CA ALA A 125 20.96 2.09 -11.08
C ALA A 125 22.29 1.96 -11.85
N VAL A 126 22.69 2.98 -12.60
CA VAL A 126 23.97 2.99 -13.32
C VAL A 126 25.15 2.96 -12.34
N VAL A 127 25.07 3.72 -11.25
CA VAL A 127 26.15 3.82 -10.25
C VAL A 127 26.18 2.62 -9.29
N LEU A 128 25.01 2.18 -8.81
CA LEU A 128 24.84 1.15 -7.77
C LEU A 128 24.48 -0.24 -8.30
N GLY A 129 24.14 -0.36 -9.59
CA GLY A 129 23.66 -1.58 -10.19
C GLY A 129 22.30 -2.01 -9.63
N LYS A 130 22.11 -3.31 -9.43
CA LYS A 130 20.91 -3.90 -8.84
C LYS A 130 20.81 -3.71 -7.31
N PHE A 131 21.38 -2.63 -6.77
CA PHE A 131 21.35 -2.31 -5.33
C PHE A 131 19.92 -2.19 -4.81
N PHE A 132 19.05 -1.53 -5.59
CA PHE A 132 17.61 -1.39 -5.30
C PHE A 132 16.97 -2.74 -4.98
N CYS A 133 17.20 -3.75 -5.82
CA CYS A 133 16.63 -5.09 -5.67
C CYS A 133 16.98 -5.77 -4.33
N SER A 134 17.98 -5.29 -3.58
CA SER A 134 18.38 -5.88 -2.31
C SER A 134 18.23 -5.01 -1.07
N HIS A 135 18.14 -3.70 -1.22
CA HIS A 135 18.04 -2.73 -0.12
C HIS A 135 16.70 -2.00 -0.07
N LEU A 136 16.07 -1.75 -1.22
CA LEU A 136 14.88 -0.91 -1.32
C LEU A 136 13.63 -1.66 -1.79
N CYS A 137 13.75 -2.73 -2.57
CA CYS A 137 12.57 -3.48 -3.02
C CYS A 137 11.85 -4.16 -1.83
N PRO A 138 10.57 -3.83 -1.54
CA PRO A 138 9.85 -4.37 -0.39
C PRO A 138 9.64 -5.89 -0.52
N MET A 139 9.40 -6.37 -1.75
CA MET A 139 9.27 -7.81 -2.02
C MET A 139 10.55 -8.57 -1.65
N ARG A 140 11.73 -7.95 -1.75
CA ARG A 140 12.96 -8.62 -1.33
C ARG A 140 13.03 -8.82 0.18
N THR A 141 12.45 -7.92 0.96
CA THR A 141 12.33 -8.11 2.41
C THR A 141 11.47 -9.33 2.72
N LEU A 142 10.34 -9.48 2.03
CA LEU A 142 9.48 -10.67 2.13
C LEU A 142 10.21 -11.95 1.71
N PHE A 143 10.93 -11.95 0.59
CA PHE A 143 11.73 -13.13 0.19
C PHE A 143 12.84 -13.46 1.19
N ASP A 144 13.50 -12.47 1.81
CA ASP A 144 14.48 -12.73 2.87
C ASP A 144 13.84 -13.38 4.11
N VAL A 145 12.58 -13.05 4.44
CA VAL A 145 11.78 -13.74 5.46
C VAL A 145 11.40 -15.14 4.97
N GLY A 146 10.96 -15.28 3.72
CA GLY A 146 10.67 -16.56 3.08
C GLY A 146 11.86 -17.53 3.12
N GLN A 147 13.07 -17.06 2.85
CA GLN A 147 14.29 -17.88 2.95
C GLN A 147 14.60 -18.32 4.39
N ALA A 148 14.15 -17.56 5.39
CA ALA A 148 14.21 -17.99 6.79
C ALA A 148 13.13 -19.05 7.08
N LEU A 149 11.89 -18.83 6.63
CA LEU A 149 10.80 -19.83 6.75
C LEU A 149 11.17 -21.16 6.11
N ARG A 150 11.70 -21.13 4.88
CA ARG A 150 12.22 -22.32 4.18
C ARG A 150 13.27 -23.05 5.00
N GLY A 151 14.22 -22.32 5.62
CA GLY A 151 15.22 -22.91 6.51
C GLY A 151 14.61 -23.56 7.75
N GLY A 152 13.51 -22.99 8.28
CA GLY A 152 12.74 -23.56 9.39
C GLY A 152 12.01 -24.84 8.99
N LEU A 153 11.33 -24.84 7.83
CA LEU A 153 10.65 -26.02 7.28
C LEU A 153 11.64 -27.18 7.03
N LEU A 154 12.79 -26.88 6.42
CA LEU A 154 13.86 -27.87 6.22
C LEU A 154 14.45 -28.35 7.55
N PHE A 155 14.53 -27.48 8.56
CA PHE A 155 14.95 -27.87 9.91
C PHE A 155 13.97 -28.85 10.55
N LEU A 156 12.66 -28.67 10.32
CA LEU A 156 11.60 -29.59 10.76
C LEU A 156 11.51 -30.88 9.90
N GLY A 157 12.37 -31.04 8.90
CA GLY A 157 12.40 -32.25 8.07
C GLY A 157 11.43 -32.25 6.89
N VAL A 158 10.79 -31.12 6.58
CA VAL A 158 9.93 -30.99 5.40
C VAL A 158 10.79 -31.08 4.13
N PRO A 159 10.54 -32.06 3.23
CA PRO A 159 11.33 -32.21 2.01
C PRO A 159 10.92 -31.15 0.99
N LEU A 160 11.71 -30.09 0.85
CA LEU A 160 11.44 -29.03 -0.12
C LEU A 160 12.37 -29.13 -1.34
N PRO A 161 11.84 -29.13 -2.57
CA PRO A 161 12.66 -29.12 -3.78
C PRO A 161 13.43 -27.80 -3.91
N HIS A 162 14.60 -27.83 -4.55
CA HIS A 162 15.44 -26.65 -4.80
C HIS A 162 15.65 -26.48 -6.30
N LEU A 163 14.60 -26.09 -7.01
CA LEU A 163 14.63 -25.96 -8.47
C LEU A 163 15.48 -24.76 -8.90
N ARG A 164 16.42 -25.00 -9.80
CA ARG A 164 17.19 -23.96 -10.50
C ARG A 164 16.72 -23.95 -11.94
N VAL A 165 16.19 -22.81 -12.39
CA VAL A 165 15.75 -22.59 -13.76
C VAL A 165 16.81 -21.76 -14.46
N GLU A 166 17.26 -22.19 -15.63
CA GLU A 166 18.33 -21.52 -16.39
C GLU A 166 17.82 -20.37 -17.28
N PRO A 167 16.68 -20.50 -18.00
CA PRO A 167 16.19 -19.42 -18.85
C PRO A 167 15.98 -18.09 -18.10
N ARG A 168 16.51 -17.00 -18.67
CA ARG A 168 16.36 -15.64 -18.13
C ARG A 168 15.31 -14.90 -18.96
N LEU A 169 14.08 -14.94 -18.48
CA LEU A 169 12.89 -14.41 -19.15
C LEU A 169 12.63 -12.92 -18.87
N GLY A 170 13.33 -12.28 -17.94
CA GLY A 170 13.04 -10.90 -17.55
C GLY A 170 13.01 -9.88 -18.70
N GLY A 171 13.86 -10.05 -19.72
CA GLY A 171 13.80 -9.22 -20.94
C GLY A 171 12.56 -9.47 -21.79
N TRP A 172 12.12 -10.72 -21.91
CA TRP A 172 10.89 -11.10 -22.60
C TRP A 172 9.65 -10.63 -21.86
N VAL A 173 9.65 -10.71 -20.52
CA VAL A 173 8.58 -10.16 -19.68
C VAL A 173 8.52 -8.64 -19.81
N LEU A 174 9.66 -7.95 -19.90
CA LEU A 174 9.72 -6.51 -20.14
C LEU A 174 9.10 -6.16 -21.50
N LEU A 175 9.53 -6.83 -22.58
CA LEU A 175 9.01 -6.59 -23.91
C LEU A 175 7.51 -6.89 -24.00
N GLY A 176 7.08 -8.07 -23.53
CA GLY A 176 5.68 -8.48 -23.53
C GLY A 176 4.81 -7.56 -22.66
N GLY A 177 5.31 -7.13 -21.50
CA GLY A 177 4.61 -6.18 -20.64
C GLY A 177 4.45 -4.79 -21.28
N LEU A 178 5.44 -4.31 -22.04
CA LEU A 178 5.32 -3.06 -22.81
C LEU A 178 4.27 -3.20 -23.92
N ILE A 179 4.31 -4.28 -24.71
CA ILE A 179 3.31 -4.56 -25.76
C ILE A 179 1.89 -4.69 -25.18
N ALA A 180 1.75 -5.36 -24.04
CA ALA A 180 0.46 -5.49 -23.37
C ALA A 180 -0.04 -4.14 -22.82
N SER A 181 0.86 -3.30 -22.30
CA SER A 181 0.52 -1.94 -21.85
C SER A 181 0.01 -1.08 -23.02
N THR A 182 0.62 -1.20 -24.21
CA THR A 182 0.15 -0.49 -25.40
C THR A 182 -1.19 -1.00 -25.91
N GLY A 183 -1.42 -2.32 -25.85
CA GLY A 183 -2.65 -2.93 -26.39
C GLY A 183 -3.88 -2.74 -25.52
N THR A 184 -3.70 -2.58 -24.19
CA THR A 184 -4.82 -2.49 -23.23
C THR A 184 -5.10 -1.07 -22.74
N ALA A 185 -4.20 -0.11 -23.02
CA ALA A 185 -4.19 1.21 -22.38
C ALA A 185 -4.17 1.17 -20.84
N VAL A 186 -3.87 0.00 -20.24
CA VAL A 186 -3.83 -0.23 -18.79
C VAL A 186 -2.42 -0.61 -18.36
N THR A 187 -2.05 -0.21 -17.14
CA THR A 187 -0.76 -0.56 -16.53
C THR A 187 -0.78 -2.03 -16.06
N VAL A 188 -0.37 -2.97 -16.92
CA VAL A 188 -0.31 -4.41 -16.59
C VAL A 188 0.74 -4.78 -15.53
N TRP A 189 1.60 -3.85 -15.17
CA TRP A 189 2.73 -4.07 -14.26
C TRP A 189 2.32 -4.45 -12.84
N PHE A 190 1.13 -4.07 -12.36
CA PHE A 190 0.59 -4.51 -11.07
C PHE A 190 0.36 -6.03 -11.03
N PHE A 191 0.26 -6.70 -12.18
CA PHE A 191 0.13 -8.16 -12.26
C PHE A 191 1.47 -8.87 -12.48
N LEU A 192 2.43 -8.20 -13.13
CA LEU A 192 3.74 -8.77 -13.47
C LEU A 192 4.82 -8.53 -12.39
N LEU A 193 4.68 -7.46 -11.61
CA LEU A 193 5.66 -7.02 -10.63
C LEU A 193 5.10 -7.15 -9.21
N PRO A 194 5.45 -8.22 -8.46
CA PRO A 194 4.90 -8.48 -7.12
C PRO A 194 5.22 -7.38 -6.11
N TYR A 195 6.28 -6.60 -6.33
CA TYR A 195 6.54 -5.44 -5.46
C TYR A 195 5.52 -4.31 -5.70
N LEU A 196 5.04 -4.11 -6.93
CA LEU A 196 3.95 -3.18 -7.25
C LEU A 196 2.64 -3.68 -6.67
N SER A 197 2.33 -4.97 -6.89
CA SER A 197 1.16 -5.64 -6.32
C SER A 197 1.11 -5.50 -4.81
N LEU A 198 2.26 -5.63 -4.12
CA LEU A 198 2.36 -5.53 -2.66
C LEU A 198 1.96 -4.14 -2.14
N VAL A 199 2.54 -3.05 -2.64
CA VAL A 199 2.16 -1.73 -2.10
C VAL A 199 0.77 -1.33 -2.56
N ALA A 200 0.36 -1.68 -3.79
CA ALA A 200 -1.01 -1.45 -4.20
C ALA A 200 -2.00 -2.18 -3.28
N ALA A 201 -1.69 -3.43 -2.90
CA ALA A 201 -2.49 -4.18 -1.94
C ALA A 201 -2.47 -3.56 -0.53
N VAL A 202 -1.32 -3.07 -0.06
CA VAL A 202 -1.24 -2.36 1.22
C VAL A 202 -2.04 -1.05 1.19
N PHE A 203 -1.89 -0.26 0.12
CA PHE A 203 -2.60 0.99 -0.08
C PHE A 203 -4.11 0.75 -0.07
N LEU A 204 -4.60 -0.16 -0.91
CA LEU A 204 -6.03 -0.51 -0.97
C LEU A 204 -6.53 -1.07 0.37
N ALA A 205 -5.80 -1.98 1.01
CA ALA A 205 -6.19 -2.51 2.31
C ALA A 205 -6.33 -1.42 3.37
N VAL A 206 -5.46 -0.41 3.35
CA VAL A 206 -5.50 0.72 4.28
C VAL A 206 -6.63 1.69 3.90
N THR A 207 -6.78 2.06 2.63
CA THR A 207 -7.73 3.11 2.22
C THR A 207 -9.17 2.62 2.06
N SER A 208 -9.39 1.35 1.71
CA SER A 208 -10.73 0.80 1.48
C SER A 208 -11.11 -0.31 2.46
N GLY A 209 -10.25 -0.66 3.43
CA GLY A 209 -10.51 -1.73 4.39
C GLY A 209 -10.57 -3.16 3.80
N LEU A 210 -10.40 -3.30 2.49
CA LEU A 210 -10.56 -4.56 1.76
C LEU A 210 -9.20 -5.06 1.26
N ALA A 211 -8.88 -6.31 1.56
CA ALA A 211 -7.69 -6.97 1.01
C ALA A 211 -7.88 -7.19 -0.50
N SER A 212 -7.11 -6.46 -1.31
CA SER A 212 -7.18 -6.60 -2.77
C SER A 212 -6.67 -7.97 -3.25
N GLY A 213 -7.23 -8.48 -4.36
CA GLY A 213 -6.74 -9.70 -5.02
C GLY A 213 -5.25 -9.64 -5.43
N LEU A 214 -4.65 -8.44 -5.49
CA LEU A 214 -3.22 -8.26 -5.76
C LEU A 214 -2.32 -8.92 -4.69
N ILE A 215 -2.82 -9.12 -3.47
CA ILE A 215 -2.08 -9.83 -2.42
C ILE A 215 -1.84 -11.31 -2.80
N ALA A 216 -2.72 -11.90 -3.62
CA ALA A 216 -2.55 -13.28 -4.10
C ALA A 216 -1.32 -13.43 -4.99
N ILE A 217 -0.96 -12.40 -5.77
CA ILE A 217 0.28 -12.39 -6.59
C ILE A 217 1.52 -12.38 -5.70
N VAL A 218 1.49 -11.59 -4.63
CA VAL A 218 2.55 -11.57 -3.61
C VAL A 218 2.68 -12.95 -2.95
N GLY A 219 1.56 -13.52 -2.52
CA GLY A 219 1.49 -14.85 -1.90
C GLY A 219 2.00 -15.95 -2.82
N LEU A 220 1.61 -15.95 -4.09
CA LEU A 220 2.06 -16.89 -5.11
C LEU A 220 3.58 -16.86 -5.27
N TRP A 221 4.17 -15.68 -5.48
CA TRP A 221 5.61 -15.57 -5.67
C TRP A 221 6.38 -15.90 -4.39
N LEU A 222 5.86 -15.54 -3.21
CA LEU A 222 6.44 -15.92 -1.93
C LEU A 222 6.40 -17.45 -1.74
N PHE A 223 5.28 -18.09 -2.09
CA PHE A 223 5.15 -19.54 -2.06
C PHE A 223 6.17 -20.21 -2.99
N VAL A 224 6.29 -19.74 -4.24
CA VAL A 224 7.29 -20.27 -5.19
C VAL A 224 8.71 -20.13 -4.64
N ASP A 225 9.07 -18.98 -4.04
CA ASP A 225 10.40 -18.73 -3.47
C ASP A 225 10.69 -19.61 -2.23
N VAL A 226 9.68 -19.85 -1.39
CA VAL A 226 9.80 -20.65 -0.16
C VAL A 226 9.78 -22.15 -0.44
N ALA A 227 8.84 -22.62 -1.27
CA ALA A 227 8.56 -24.03 -1.45
C ALA A 227 9.39 -24.65 -2.60
N MET A 228 9.58 -23.94 -3.71
CA MET A 228 10.02 -24.55 -4.97
C MET A 228 11.37 -24.07 -5.49
N ALA A 229 11.51 -22.77 -5.73
CA ALA A 229 12.60 -22.20 -6.51
C ALA A 229 13.11 -20.88 -5.92
N PRO A 230 13.92 -20.94 -4.84
CA PRO A 230 14.52 -19.76 -4.21
C PRO A 230 15.21 -18.82 -5.20
N GLY A 231 14.79 -17.56 -5.21
CA GLY A 231 15.35 -16.49 -6.04
C GLY A 231 14.90 -16.50 -7.50
N LEU A 232 14.02 -17.42 -7.91
CA LEU A 232 13.58 -17.58 -9.31
C LEU A 232 13.04 -16.28 -9.88
N PHE A 233 12.07 -15.65 -9.20
CA PHE A 233 11.44 -14.45 -9.71
C PHE A 233 12.46 -13.33 -9.93
N CYS A 234 13.22 -12.97 -8.90
CA CYS A 234 14.16 -11.85 -8.95
C CYS A 234 15.32 -12.05 -9.94
N HIS A 235 15.72 -13.29 -10.22
CA HIS A 235 16.87 -13.58 -11.08
C HIS A 235 16.46 -13.85 -12.54
N ASN A 236 15.36 -14.57 -12.75
CA ASN A 236 14.95 -15.10 -14.05
C ASN A 236 13.76 -14.35 -14.66
N VAL A 237 12.77 -13.93 -13.87
CA VAL A 237 11.46 -13.47 -14.41
C VAL A 237 11.28 -11.95 -14.30
N CYS A 238 11.82 -11.33 -13.25
CA CYS A 238 11.54 -9.94 -12.94
C CYS A 238 12.09 -8.97 -14.02
N PRO A 239 11.22 -8.24 -14.74
CA PRO A 239 11.65 -7.31 -15.79
C PRO A 239 12.44 -6.14 -15.21
N GLN A 240 12.08 -5.66 -14.02
CA GLN A 240 12.84 -4.62 -13.31
C GLN A 240 14.24 -5.11 -12.91
N GLY A 241 14.33 -6.36 -12.45
CA GLY A 241 15.60 -7.01 -12.16
C GLY A 241 16.49 -7.13 -13.41
N PHE A 242 15.90 -7.39 -14.58
CA PHE A 242 16.60 -7.39 -15.86
C PHE A 242 17.05 -5.98 -16.26
N LEU A 243 16.16 -4.98 -16.24
CA LEU A 243 16.50 -3.61 -16.65
C LEU A 243 17.66 -3.04 -15.81
N LEU A 244 17.57 -3.14 -14.48
CA LEU A 244 18.61 -2.67 -13.57
C LEU A 244 19.94 -3.43 -13.73
N GLU A 245 19.89 -4.68 -14.19
CA GLU A 245 21.08 -5.44 -14.55
C GLU A 245 21.77 -4.87 -15.78
N GLN A 246 20.99 -4.50 -16.79
CA GLN A 246 21.47 -3.94 -18.05
C GLN A 246 22.07 -2.54 -17.83
N LEU A 247 21.33 -1.65 -17.14
CA LEU A 247 21.81 -0.32 -16.77
C LEU A 247 23.04 -0.40 -15.86
N GLY A 248 23.00 -1.33 -14.92
CA GLY A 248 24.03 -1.55 -13.93
C GLY A 248 25.25 -2.31 -14.42
N ARG A 249 25.44 -2.59 -15.72
CA ARG A 249 26.52 -3.45 -16.28
C ARG A 249 27.95 -2.98 -16.00
N ARG A 250 28.14 -1.69 -15.70
CA ARG A 250 29.42 -1.11 -15.27
C ARG A 250 29.39 -0.41 -13.90
N ALA A 251 28.37 -0.68 -13.08
CA ALA A 251 28.21 -0.08 -11.75
C ALA A 251 29.49 -0.11 -10.92
N TRP A 252 29.79 1.02 -10.27
CA TRP A 252 31.02 1.21 -9.50
C TRP A 252 30.94 0.56 -8.12
N LEU A 253 29.74 0.42 -7.56
CA LEU A 253 29.50 -0.13 -6.22
C LEU A 253 29.06 -1.60 -6.31
N ARG A 254 30.04 -2.52 -6.18
CA ARG A 254 29.84 -3.96 -6.36
C ARG A 254 30.54 -4.81 -5.32
N LEU A 255 30.11 -6.06 -5.25
CA LEU A 255 30.90 -7.13 -4.66
C LEU A 255 32.23 -7.25 -5.41
N SER A 256 33.33 -7.07 -4.67
CA SER A 256 34.69 -7.28 -5.17
C SER A 256 35.26 -8.55 -4.60
N ARG A 257 36.06 -9.23 -5.42
CA ARG A 257 36.83 -10.41 -5.06
C ARG A 257 38.29 -10.01 -4.97
N ASP A 258 38.95 -10.46 -3.91
CA ASP A 258 40.40 -10.41 -3.79
C ASP A 258 41.00 -11.59 -4.56
N ASP A 259 41.69 -11.26 -5.66
CA ASP A 259 42.31 -12.21 -6.57
C ASP A 259 43.78 -12.50 -6.23
N ALA A 260 44.34 -11.88 -5.18
CA ALA A 260 45.73 -12.07 -4.80
C ALA A 260 46.08 -13.53 -4.45
N ARG A 261 45.10 -14.34 -4.05
CA ARG A 261 45.28 -15.77 -3.73
C ARG A 261 44.17 -16.62 -4.37
N PRO A 262 44.47 -17.81 -4.93
CA PRO A 262 43.44 -18.66 -5.54
C PRO A 262 42.45 -19.21 -4.51
N CYS A 263 41.15 -19.24 -4.86
CA CYS A 263 40.12 -19.82 -4.00
C CYS A 263 40.34 -21.34 -3.84
N PRO A 264 40.27 -21.91 -2.62
CA PRO A 264 40.43 -23.35 -2.40
C PRO A 264 39.48 -24.16 -3.28
N ARG A 265 39.97 -25.28 -3.85
CA ARG A 265 39.14 -26.22 -4.60
C ARG A 265 38.78 -27.40 -3.68
N PRO A 266 37.51 -27.86 -3.61
CA PRO A 266 36.31 -27.42 -4.34
C PRO A 266 35.37 -26.50 -3.52
N CYS A 267 35.77 -25.27 -3.18
CA CYS A 267 34.90 -24.35 -2.43
C CYS A 267 33.69 -23.83 -3.25
N ARG A 268 32.47 -23.99 -2.71
CA ARG A 268 31.18 -23.48 -3.27
C ARG A 268 30.36 -22.64 -2.28
N THR A 269 30.92 -22.28 -1.13
CA THR A 269 30.19 -21.63 -0.01
C THR A 269 29.48 -20.35 -0.43
N CYS A 270 30.12 -19.52 -1.26
CA CYS A 270 29.54 -18.26 -1.72
C CYS A 270 28.34 -18.49 -2.66
N THR A 271 28.39 -19.54 -3.49
CA THR A 271 27.33 -19.92 -4.43
C THR A 271 26.10 -20.42 -3.69
N LEU A 272 26.30 -21.27 -2.67
CA LEU A 272 25.21 -21.80 -1.83
C LEU A 272 24.56 -20.72 -0.95
N ALA A 273 25.36 -19.74 -0.50
CA ALA A 273 24.85 -18.61 0.25
C ALA A 273 24.11 -17.58 -0.63
N CYS A 274 24.37 -17.55 -1.93
CA CYS A 274 23.69 -16.64 -2.85
C CYS A 274 22.25 -17.12 -3.10
N PRO A 275 21.23 -16.28 -2.87
CA PRO A 275 19.84 -16.63 -3.17
C PRO A 275 19.66 -17.03 -4.64
N PHE A 276 20.37 -16.37 -5.54
CA PHE A 276 20.32 -16.60 -6.98
C PHE A 276 21.25 -17.72 -7.46
N GLY A 277 22.09 -18.30 -6.56
CA GLY A 277 23.05 -19.33 -6.96
C GLY A 277 24.23 -18.81 -7.78
N LEU A 278 24.53 -17.52 -7.71
CA LEU A 278 25.65 -16.90 -8.44
C LEU A 278 26.99 -17.23 -7.77
N SER A 279 28.03 -17.43 -8.59
CA SER A 279 29.37 -17.82 -8.14
C SER A 279 30.37 -16.67 -8.34
N PRO A 280 30.83 -16.02 -7.24
CA PRO A 280 31.97 -15.10 -7.31
C PRO A 280 33.26 -15.78 -7.76
N ARG A 281 33.42 -17.08 -7.48
CA ARG A 281 34.59 -17.87 -7.86
C ARG A 281 34.66 -18.07 -9.38
N GLU A 282 33.55 -18.41 -10.01
CA GLU A 282 33.45 -18.64 -11.47
C GLU A 282 33.16 -17.36 -12.25
N GLY A 283 32.99 -16.21 -11.59
CA GLY A 283 32.71 -14.95 -12.25
C GLY A 283 31.24 -14.75 -12.68
N THR A 284 30.37 -15.76 -12.53
CA THR A 284 28.96 -15.71 -12.97
C THR A 284 28.11 -14.68 -12.24
N HIS A 285 28.59 -14.16 -11.11
CA HIS A 285 27.91 -13.10 -10.36
C HIS A 285 27.76 -11.75 -11.09
N ARG A 286 28.51 -11.47 -12.15
CA ARG A 286 28.40 -10.21 -12.89
C ARG A 286 27.66 -10.43 -14.22
N PRO A 287 26.75 -9.52 -14.63
CA PRO A 287 26.24 -8.35 -13.91
C PRO A 287 25.09 -8.64 -12.92
N ALA A 288 24.67 -9.90 -12.77
CA ALA A 288 23.43 -10.28 -12.08
C ALA A 288 23.38 -10.06 -10.56
N CYS A 289 24.52 -9.81 -9.89
CA CYS A 289 24.59 -9.61 -8.44
C CYS A 289 23.85 -8.34 -8.00
N ASN A 290 22.99 -8.47 -6.98
CA ASN A 290 22.26 -7.36 -6.37
C ASN A 290 22.97 -6.71 -5.18
N SER A 291 24.25 -7.00 -4.98
CA SER A 291 25.08 -6.44 -3.89
C SER A 291 24.53 -6.68 -2.47
N CYS A 292 23.65 -7.67 -2.25
CA CYS A 292 23.15 -8.04 -0.91
C CYS A 292 24.24 -8.60 0.03
N GLY A 293 25.32 -9.11 -0.58
CA GLY A 293 26.55 -9.67 -0.01
C GLY A 293 26.41 -10.61 1.18
N GLN A 294 25.33 -11.39 1.22
CA GLN A 294 25.17 -12.51 2.14
C GLN A 294 26.34 -13.51 2.07
N CYS A 295 27.06 -13.56 0.94
CA CYS A 295 28.26 -14.36 0.72
C CYS A 295 29.53 -13.84 1.45
N VAL A 296 29.60 -12.54 1.81
CA VAL A 296 30.78 -11.94 2.46
C VAL A 296 31.10 -12.59 3.82
N PRO A 297 30.16 -12.64 4.79
CA PRO A 297 30.47 -13.17 6.12
C PRO A 297 30.70 -14.70 6.15
N VAL A 298 30.30 -15.43 5.11
CA VAL A 298 30.44 -16.90 5.04
C VAL A 298 31.66 -17.35 4.25
N CYS A 299 32.41 -16.42 3.64
CA CYS A 299 33.62 -16.77 2.91
C CYS A 299 34.74 -17.14 3.91
N PRO A 300 35.22 -18.40 3.95
CA PRO A 300 36.23 -18.83 4.93
C PRO A 300 37.56 -18.10 4.73
N GLU A 301 37.90 -17.83 3.47
CA GLU A 301 39.12 -17.13 3.06
C GLU A 301 39.02 -15.60 3.12
N ARG A 302 37.84 -15.06 3.44
CA ARG A 302 37.58 -13.60 3.51
C ARG A 302 37.97 -12.83 2.23
N LYS A 303 37.86 -13.48 1.08
CA LYS A 303 38.21 -12.92 -0.25
C LYS A 303 37.14 -12.04 -0.86
N LEU A 304 36.05 -11.78 -0.15
CA LEU A 304 34.94 -10.97 -0.65
C LEU A 304 34.83 -9.68 0.15
N SER A 305 34.70 -8.56 -0.55
CA SER A 305 34.47 -7.26 0.06
C SER A 305 33.35 -6.50 -0.64
N ARG A 306 32.63 -5.70 0.13
CA ARG A 306 31.72 -4.67 -0.38
C ARG A 306 32.34 -3.33 -0.04
N ARG A 307 33.05 -2.72 -0.99
CA ARG A 307 33.55 -1.35 -0.79
C ARG A 307 32.38 -0.41 -1.06
N LEU A 308 31.69 0.03 -0.02
CA LEU A 308 30.82 1.20 -0.11
C LEU A 308 31.74 2.43 -0.05
N ARG A 309 32.02 3.06 -1.18
CA ARG A 309 32.70 4.36 -1.17
C ARG A 309 31.68 5.40 -0.72
N LEU A 310 31.71 5.72 0.58
CA LEU A 310 30.97 6.79 1.26
C LEU A 310 30.78 8.10 0.47
N PRO A 311 31.73 8.60 -0.37
CA PRO A 311 31.49 9.81 -1.17
C PRO A 311 30.27 9.75 -2.10
N VAL A 312 29.79 8.57 -2.51
CA VAL A 312 28.60 8.46 -3.36
C VAL A 312 27.30 8.74 -2.59
N ILE A 313 27.23 8.33 -1.33
CA ILE A 313 26.06 8.62 -0.47
C ILE A 313 26.08 10.09 -0.07
N ALA A 314 27.26 10.63 0.27
CA ALA A 314 27.42 12.05 0.54
C ALA A 314 27.06 12.90 -0.69
N ALA A 315 27.48 12.50 -1.90
CA ALA A 315 27.12 13.21 -3.13
C ALA A 315 25.63 13.12 -3.45
N VAL A 316 24.97 11.98 -3.21
CA VAL A 316 23.52 11.84 -3.39
C VAL A 316 22.75 12.65 -2.34
N LEU A 317 23.16 12.63 -1.07
CA LEU A 317 22.53 13.43 0.00
C LEU A 317 22.74 14.93 -0.21
N VAL A 318 23.93 15.35 -0.67
CA VAL A 318 24.22 16.75 -1.03
C VAL A 318 23.43 17.15 -2.28
N ALA A 319 23.31 16.28 -3.29
CA ALA A 319 22.50 16.58 -4.48
C ALA A 319 21.00 16.66 -4.16
N LEU A 320 20.49 15.82 -3.25
CA LEU A 320 19.10 15.87 -2.77
C LEU A 320 18.85 17.08 -1.87
N GLY A 321 19.82 17.47 -1.04
CA GLY A 321 19.73 18.67 -0.19
C GLY A 321 20.04 19.99 -0.89
N ALA A 322 20.61 19.95 -2.11
CA ALA A 322 20.90 21.12 -2.94
C ALA A 322 19.80 21.40 -3.97
N VAL A 323 18.72 20.62 -4.00
CA VAL A 323 17.53 21.01 -4.76
C VAL A 323 16.92 22.20 -4.00
N PRO A 324 16.84 23.40 -4.61
CA PRO A 324 16.20 24.52 -3.95
C PRO A 324 14.76 24.12 -3.66
N SER A 325 14.40 24.05 -2.38
CA SER A 325 13.00 24.10 -1.99
C SER A 325 12.43 25.35 -2.65
N MET A 326 11.52 25.16 -3.59
CA MET A 326 10.80 26.30 -4.16
C MET A 326 9.98 26.88 -3.01
N ALA A 327 10.55 27.89 -2.37
CA ALA A 327 9.90 28.77 -1.43
C ALA A 327 8.80 29.51 -2.22
N GLY A 328 7.66 28.84 -2.35
CA GLY A 328 6.43 29.45 -2.83
C GLY A 328 5.91 30.32 -1.70
N ALA A 329 6.30 31.59 -1.71
CA ALA A 329 5.63 32.60 -0.92
C ALA A 329 4.13 32.57 -1.30
N HIS A 330 3.28 32.20 -0.35
CA HIS A 330 1.85 32.34 -0.52
C HIS A 330 1.29 32.93 0.77
N HIS A 331 0.56 34.03 0.60
CA HIS A 331 -0.09 34.72 1.69
C HIS A 331 -1.19 33.83 2.25
N ASN A 332 -1.17 33.65 3.57
CA ASN A 332 -2.26 33.07 4.34
C ASN A 332 -3.48 33.99 4.19
N LYS A 333 -4.34 33.72 3.21
CA LYS A 333 -5.72 34.17 3.32
C LYS A 333 -6.33 33.30 4.40
N GLY A 334 -6.61 33.90 5.55
CA GLY A 334 -7.68 33.41 6.41
C GLY A 334 -8.84 33.00 5.50
N LEU A 335 -9.31 31.76 5.66
CA LEU A 335 -10.32 31.15 4.82
C LEU A 335 -11.44 32.16 4.57
N PRO A 336 -11.68 32.59 3.32
CA PRO A 336 -12.82 33.42 3.01
C PRO A 336 -14.08 32.59 3.25
N HIS A 337 -14.85 32.94 4.28
CA HIS A 337 -16.17 32.37 4.52
C HIS A 337 -17.13 32.87 3.43
N TYR A 338 -17.39 32.04 2.42
CA TYR A 338 -18.45 32.28 1.45
C TYR A 338 -19.36 31.07 1.40
N GLY A 339 -20.50 31.16 2.10
CA GLY A 339 -21.66 30.27 1.93
C GLY A 339 -21.90 29.29 3.09
N TYR A 340 -23.09 29.41 3.70
CA TYR A 340 -23.63 28.49 4.72
C TYR A 340 -23.65 27.01 4.25
N TYR A 341 -23.63 26.79 2.93
CA TYR A 341 -23.69 25.46 2.30
C TYR A 341 -22.34 24.80 1.99
N SER A 342 -21.19 25.41 2.29
CA SER A 342 -19.90 24.88 1.79
C SER A 342 -18.80 24.63 2.81
N ASN A 343 -19.06 24.69 4.13
CA ASN A 343 -18.09 24.18 5.11
C ASN A 343 -18.66 23.93 6.52
N TYR A 344 -19.59 22.99 6.63
CA TYR A 344 -19.69 22.20 7.86
C TYR A 344 -19.00 20.84 7.59
N PRO A 345 -18.26 20.25 8.54
CA PRO A 345 -17.99 18.83 8.51
C PRO A 345 -19.34 18.14 8.70
N GLN A 346 -20.07 18.01 7.59
CA GLN A 346 -21.29 17.24 7.53
C GLN A 346 -20.83 15.79 7.73
N VAL A 347 -21.24 15.20 8.85
CA VAL A 347 -21.29 13.74 9.09
C VAL A 347 -21.68 13.05 7.78
N PRO A 348 -21.17 11.84 7.43
CA PRO A 348 -21.59 11.15 6.22
C PRO A 348 -23.09 11.31 6.00
N PHE A 349 -23.42 11.98 4.90
CA PHE A 349 -24.78 12.28 4.53
C PHE A 349 -25.05 11.53 3.24
N ASP A 350 -26.08 10.70 3.27
CA ASP A 350 -26.55 10.03 2.08
C ASP A 350 -27.69 10.87 1.50
N GLU A 351 -27.55 11.24 0.22
CA GLU A 351 -28.60 11.89 -0.54
C GLU A 351 -29.25 10.88 -1.48
N SER A 352 -30.56 10.74 -1.34
CA SER A 352 -31.37 9.92 -2.23
C SER A 352 -32.45 10.80 -2.82
N ILE A 353 -32.68 10.68 -4.12
CA ILE A 353 -33.72 11.40 -4.85
C ILE A 353 -34.53 10.40 -5.68
N VAL A 354 -35.84 10.55 -5.71
CA VAL A 354 -36.76 9.80 -6.56
C VAL A 354 -37.69 10.76 -7.28
N VAL A 355 -38.02 10.43 -8.52
CA VAL A 355 -39.09 11.09 -9.27
C VAL A 355 -40.22 10.08 -9.45
N ASP A 356 -41.39 10.37 -8.88
CA ASP A 356 -42.59 9.55 -8.97
C ASP A 356 -43.75 10.39 -9.53
N GLY A 357 -43.98 10.24 -10.83
CA GLY A 357 -45.00 11.00 -11.57
C GLY A 357 -44.72 12.51 -11.57
N ARG A 358 -45.58 13.28 -10.88
CA ARG A 358 -45.52 14.75 -10.77
C ARG A 358 -44.52 15.23 -9.71
N TRP A 359 -44.10 14.33 -8.82
CA TRP A 359 -43.36 14.69 -7.61
C TRP A 359 -41.93 14.21 -7.69
N GLU A 360 -41.01 15.09 -7.31
CA GLU A 360 -39.65 14.72 -6.93
C GLU A 360 -39.56 14.76 -5.40
N MET A 361 -39.03 13.70 -4.80
CA MET A 361 -38.74 13.65 -3.38
C MET A 361 -37.27 13.39 -3.19
N GLY A 362 -36.59 14.30 -2.51
CA GLY A 362 -35.21 14.10 -2.08
C GLY A 362 -35.11 14.08 -0.56
N THR A 363 -34.21 13.25 -0.06
CA THR A 363 -33.88 13.20 1.36
C THR A 363 -32.37 13.25 1.54
N THR A 364 -31.92 14.14 2.42
CA THR A 364 -30.56 14.15 2.95
C THR A 364 -30.59 13.51 4.32
N ILE A 365 -29.87 12.39 4.46
CA ILE A 365 -29.87 11.55 5.65
C ILE A 365 -28.54 11.73 6.36
N PHE A 366 -28.57 12.27 7.57
CA PHE A 366 -27.41 12.32 8.44
C PHE A 366 -27.46 11.14 9.39
N ASN A 367 -26.66 10.13 9.10
CA ASN A 367 -26.38 9.06 10.03
C ASN A 367 -25.15 9.44 10.85
N PHE A 368 -25.16 9.18 12.16
CA PHE A 368 -23.98 9.41 13.00
C PHE A 368 -22.99 8.24 12.90
N GLN A 369 -22.69 7.81 11.66
CA GLN A 369 -21.75 6.72 11.39
C GLN A 369 -20.38 7.01 12.00
N GLY A 370 -19.76 5.96 12.55
CA GLY A 370 -18.44 6.02 13.18
C GLY A 370 -18.46 6.20 14.70
N LEU A 371 -19.58 6.60 15.31
CA LEU A 371 -19.65 6.68 16.77
C LEU A 371 -19.60 5.28 17.42
N ASP A 372 -18.84 5.12 18.51
CA ASP A 372 -18.89 3.89 19.32
C ASP A 372 -20.23 3.85 20.08
N ARG A 373 -21.04 2.82 19.79
CA ARG A 373 -22.37 2.63 20.40
C ARG A 373 -22.35 2.67 21.92
N ARG A 374 -21.24 2.26 22.56
CA ARG A 374 -21.09 2.20 24.02
C ARG A 374 -20.91 3.57 24.66
N THR A 375 -20.55 4.57 23.87
CA THR A 375 -20.19 5.92 24.33
C THR A 375 -21.09 7.01 23.79
N ALA A 376 -21.92 6.70 22.78
CA ALA A 376 -22.86 7.65 22.22
C ALA A 376 -24.19 7.62 23.00
N ASP A 377 -24.70 8.80 23.33
CA ASP A 377 -26.01 8.95 24.00
C ASP A 377 -27.17 8.51 23.08
N THR A 378 -26.98 8.60 21.76
CA THR A 378 -27.98 8.30 20.72
C THR A 378 -27.36 7.51 19.55
N PRO A 379 -26.90 6.27 19.77
CA PRO A 379 -26.06 5.53 18.82
C PRO A 379 -26.77 5.10 17.53
N ASN A 380 -28.10 5.15 17.55
CA ASN A 380 -28.97 4.67 16.48
C ASN A 380 -29.82 5.79 15.86
N ASP A 381 -29.61 7.04 16.29
CA ASP A 381 -30.37 8.17 15.78
C ASP A 381 -29.90 8.53 14.38
N VAL A 382 -30.86 8.85 13.53
CA VAL A 382 -30.66 9.30 12.16
C VAL A 382 -31.49 10.56 11.98
N LYS A 383 -30.88 11.60 11.43
CA LYS A 383 -31.61 12.80 11.06
C LYS A 383 -31.97 12.77 9.58
N PHE A 384 -33.19 13.16 9.29
CA PHE A 384 -33.73 13.24 7.94
C PHE A 384 -34.05 14.69 7.62
N PHE A 385 -33.71 15.11 6.41
CA PHE A 385 -34.10 16.39 5.80
C PHE A 385 -34.72 16.07 4.45
N VAL A 386 -36.04 16.19 4.35
CA VAL A 386 -36.82 15.75 3.20
C VAL A 386 -37.43 16.95 2.51
N TYR A 387 -37.31 17.04 1.19
CA TYR A 387 -38.07 18.00 0.39
C TYR A 387 -39.00 17.27 -0.58
N LEU A 388 -40.08 17.95 -0.94
CA LEU A 388 -41.05 17.52 -1.94
C LEU A 388 -41.19 18.62 -2.97
N TYR A 389 -40.87 18.33 -4.23
CA TYR A 389 -40.91 19.28 -5.33
C TYR A 389 -41.97 18.91 -6.35
N ASP A 390 -42.83 19.87 -6.70
CA ASP A 390 -43.83 19.71 -7.74
C ASP A 390 -43.24 20.05 -9.11
N LEU A 391 -43.00 19.05 -9.95
CA LEU A 391 -42.41 19.23 -11.27
C LEU A 391 -43.33 19.95 -12.27
N VAL A 392 -44.64 19.95 -12.03
CA VAL A 392 -45.62 20.63 -12.89
C VAL A 392 -45.87 22.06 -12.42
N GLY A 393 -45.90 22.26 -11.10
CA GLY A 393 -46.06 23.57 -10.48
C GLY A 393 -44.78 24.41 -10.45
N ASP A 394 -43.62 23.77 -10.61
CA ASP A 394 -42.27 24.36 -10.47
C ASP A 394 -42.05 25.02 -9.10
N THR A 395 -42.54 24.37 -8.04
CA THR A 395 -42.53 24.89 -6.67
C THR A 395 -42.37 23.76 -5.65
N ASN A 396 -41.77 24.05 -4.49
CA ASN A 396 -41.74 23.12 -3.36
C ASN A 396 -43.12 22.99 -2.68
N TYR A 397 -43.46 21.78 -2.24
CA TYR A 397 -44.63 21.53 -1.41
C TYR A 397 -44.30 21.77 0.07
N GLU A 398 -44.91 22.79 0.66
CA GLU A 398 -44.69 23.22 2.05
C GLU A 398 -45.90 22.94 2.98
N GLY A 399 -46.88 22.17 2.51
CA GLY A 399 -48.13 21.87 3.22
C GLY A 399 -48.07 20.64 4.16
N PRO A 400 -49.22 20.20 4.68
CA PRO A 400 -49.28 19.05 5.57
C PRO A 400 -48.85 17.75 4.88
N VAL A 401 -47.99 16.97 5.54
CA VAL A 401 -47.47 15.69 5.05
C VAL A 401 -47.25 14.72 6.22
N ALA A 402 -47.55 13.45 5.98
CA ALA A 402 -47.21 12.34 6.85
C ALA A 402 -46.10 11.50 6.20
N PHE A 403 -45.07 11.18 6.97
CA PHE A 403 -43.96 10.35 6.55
C PHE A 403 -43.92 9.07 7.37
N ASP A 404 -43.81 7.93 6.68
CA ASP A 404 -43.58 6.62 7.27
C ASP A 404 -42.20 6.10 6.83
N ILE A 405 -41.41 5.61 7.78
CA ILE A 405 -40.16 4.89 7.52
C ILE A 405 -40.47 3.40 7.67
N LEU A 406 -40.35 2.66 6.58
CA LEU A 406 -40.64 1.24 6.53
C LEU A 406 -39.39 0.40 6.34
N ARG A 407 -39.46 -0.84 6.80
CA ARG A 407 -38.49 -1.89 6.53
C ARG A 407 -39.22 -3.19 6.30
N ASN A 408 -38.97 -3.85 5.17
CA ASN A 408 -39.70 -5.06 4.77
C ASN A 408 -41.23 -4.89 4.88
N ASP A 409 -41.75 -3.75 4.41
CA ASP A 409 -43.16 -3.33 4.50
C ASP A 409 -43.74 -3.09 5.92
N GLU A 410 -42.93 -3.20 6.97
CA GLU A 410 -43.33 -2.87 8.35
C GLU A 410 -42.93 -1.43 8.70
N ILE A 411 -43.84 -0.67 9.34
CA ILE A 411 -43.57 0.71 9.76
C ILE A 411 -42.68 0.70 11.01
N VAL A 412 -41.49 1.29 10.89
CA VAL A 412 -40.49 1.38 11.95
C VAL A 412 -40.60 2.72 12.70
N ALA A 413 -40.89 3.81 11.98
CA ALA A 413 -41.12 5.13 12.55
C ALA A 413 -42.11 5.92 11.67
N SER A 414 -42.86 6.82 12.27
CA SER A 414 -43.78 7.71 11.55
C SER A 414 -43.75 9.10 12.16
N PHE A 415 -43.78 10.13 11.30
CA PHE A 415 -43.87 11.51 11.74
C PHE A 415 -44.77 12.32 10.80
N ARG A 416 -45.46 13.32 11.36
CA ARG A 416 -46.32 14.23 10.60
C ARG A 416 -45.84 15.66 10.79
N ARG A 417 -45.94 16.45 9.73
CA ARG A 417 -45.69 17.90 9.74
C ARG A 417 -46.86 18.60 9.08
N ASP A 418 -47.32 19.71 9.66
CA ASP A 418 -48.38 20.53 9.08
C ASP A 418 -47.83 21.56 8.08
N ARG A 419 -46.53 21.84 8.16
CA ARG A 419 -45.76 22.69 7.24
C ARG A 419 -44.27 22.32 7.26
N ALA A 420 -43.50 22.82 6.28
CA ALA A 420 -42.04 22.69 6.29
C ALA A 420 -41.41 23.33 7.54
N ASP A 421 -40.36 22.70 8.08
CA ASP A 421 -39.68 23.12 9.30
C ASP A 421 -38.70 24.28 9.03
N GLU A 422 -37.92 24.16 7.96
CA GLU A 422 -36.94 25.17 7.51
C GLU A 422 -37.05 25.36 6.00
N GLU A 423 -37.42 26.57 5.56
CA GLU A 423 -37.66 26.92 4.16
C GLU A 423 -38.59 25.90 3.47
N THR A 424 -38.03 24.97 2.70
CA THR A 424 -38.75 23.98 1.88
C THR A 424 -38.60 22.55 2.40
N VAL A 425 -38.04 22.36 3.60
CA VAL A 425 -37.58 21.05 4.10
C VAL A 425 -38.34 20.64 5.35
N TYR A 426 -38.73 19.36 5.39
CA TYR A 426 -39.26 18.67 6.56
C TYR A 426 -38.13 17.92 7.24
N SER A 427 -37.95 18.14 8.54
CA SER A 427 -36.85 17.54 9.30
C SER A 427 -37.37 16.64 10.40
N THR A 428 -36.69 15.51 10.62
CA THR A 428 -36.95 14.69 11.80
C THR A 428 -35.68 14.01 12.32
N ARG A 429 -35.76 13.48 13.52
CA ARG A 429 -34.74 12.63 14.12
C ARG A 429 -35.43 11.35 14.57
N GLU A 430 -35.05 10.22 13.98
CA GLU A 430 -35.63 8.91 14.28
C GLU A 430 -34.53 7.93 14.70
N THR A 431 -34.86 7.02 15.61
CA THR A 431 -33.95 5.96 16.04
C THR A 431 -34.23 4.70 15.23
N LEU A 432 -33.29 4.29 14.37
CA LEU A 432 -33.45 3.08 13.55
C LEU A 432 -32.92 1.84 14.28
N PRO A 433 -33.51 0.65 14.06
CA PRO A 433 -33.17 -0.56 14.82
C PRO A 433 -31.80 -1.13 14.46
N GLU A 434 -31.47 -1.24 13.16
CA GLU A 434 -30.21 -1.82 12.68
C GLU A 434 -29.82 -1.27 11.29
N SER A 435 -28.58 -1.51 10.85
CA SER A 435 -28.13 -1.15 9.50
C SER A 435 -28.91 -1.93 8.44
N GLY A 436 -29.29 -1.29 7.34
CA GLY A 436 -30.05 -1.93 6.27
C GLY A 436 -30.74 -0.98 5.29
N GLU A 437 -31.54 -1.56 4.41
CA GLU A 437 -32.40 -0.84 3.47
C GLU A 437 -33.74 -0.50 4.12
N TYR A 438 -34.17 0.74 3.92
CA TYR A 438 -35.43 1.30 4.41
C TYR A 438 -36.16 2.03 3.28
N GLU A 439 -37.48 2.20 3.42
CA GLU A 439 -38.32 3.00 2.53
C GLU A 439 -38.85 4.20 3.31
N LEU A 440 -38.62 5.42 2.81
CA LEU A 440 -39.28 6.64 3.28
C LEU A 440 -40.48 6.91 2.38
N ARG A 441 -41.67 6.96 2.97
CA ARG A 441 -42.94 7.13 2.26
C ARG A 441 -43.63 8.42 2.71
N ALA A 442 -43.78 9.37 1.81
CA ALA A 442 -44.55 10.59 2.03
C ALA A 442 -45.99 10.41 1.56
N THR A 443 -46.96 10.78 2.41
CA THR A 443 -48.39 10.82 2.10
C THR A 443 -48.93 12.21 2.42
N PHE A 444 -49.49 12.90 1.42
CA PHE A 444 -49.96 14.28 1.54
C PHE A 444 -51.15 14.52 0.60
N ASP A 445 -51.85 15.64 0.76
CA ASP A 445 -53.04 15.96 -0.05
C ASP A 445 -52.81 17.25 -0.83
N VAL A 446 -53.09 17.20 -2.14
CA VAL A 446 -53.04 18.39 -3.00
C VAL A 446 -54.40 18.57 -3.68
N GLY A 447 -55.14 19.59 -3.24
CA GLY A 447 -56.44 19.92 -3.82
C GLY A 447 -57.53 18.87 -3.60
N GLY A 448 -57.48 18.12 -2.49
CA GLY A 448 -58.41 17.04 -2.15
C GLY A 448 -58.06 15.69 -2.79
N GLN A 449 -56.88 15.57 -3.41
CA GLN A 449 -56.39 14.33 -4.02
C GLN A 449 -55.19 13.81 -3.23
N PRO A 450 -55.28 12.62 -2.61
CA PRO A 450 -54.17 12.04 -1.88
C PRO A 450 -53.02 11.69 -2.83
N GLN A 451 -51.82 12.15 -2.48
CA GLN A 451 -50.56 11.88 -3.14
C GLN A 451 -49.72 10.95 -2.27
N ARG A 452 -48.93 10.10 -2.92
CA ARG A 452 -47.98 9.21 -2.25
C ARG A 452 -46.70 9.13 -3.06
N VAL A 453 -45.57 9.30 -2.40
CA VAL A 453 -44.22 9.18 -3.00
C VAL A 453 -43.37 8.35 -2.06
N SER A 454 -42.65 7.36 -2.61
CA SER A 454 -41.81 6.44 -1.84
C SER A 454 -40.39 6.45 -2.38
N LEU A 455 -39.41 6.50 -1.48
CA LEU A 455 -37.99 6.49 -1.79
C LEU A 455 -37.29 5.44 -0.93
N THR A 456 -36.41 4.65 -1.53
CA THR A 456 -35.56 3.72 -0.78
C THR A 456 -34.21 4.35 -0.43
N PHE A 457 -33.68 3.99 0.73
CA PHE A 457 -32.38 4.46 1.20
C PHE A 457 -31.71 3.39 2.07
N TRP A 458 -30.38 3.40 2.10
CA TRP A 458 -29.59 2.56 2.98
C TRP A 458 -29.09 3.37 4.17
N VAL A 459 -29.06 2.77 5.35
CA VAL A 459 -28.41 3.35 6.53
C VAL A 459 -27.44 2.34 7.10
N ASP A 460 -26.17 2.72 7.27
CA ASP A 460 -25.30 2.07 8.25
C ASP A 460 -25.40 2.78 9.60
N LEU A 461 -25.80 2.05 10.63
CA LEU A 461 -25.72 2.48 12.02
C LEU A 461 -24.34 2.15 12.58
N ALA A 462 -24.02 2.75 13.73
CA ALA A 462 -22.82 2.45 14.49
C ALA A 462 -22.65 0.93 14.67
N ALA A 463 -21.53 0.37 14.20
CA ALA A 463 -21.28 -1.06 14.24
C ALA A 463 -20.77 -1.51 15.62
N ASP A 464 -21.11 -2.74 16.01
CA ASP A 464 -20.54 -3.38 17.20
C ASP A 464 -19.05 -3.70 17.00
N GLU A 465 -18.34 -3.89 18.12
CA GLU A 465 -16.89 -4.04 18.23
C GLU A 465 -16.24 -4.96 17.18
N VAL A 466 -14.98 -4.64 16.85
CA VAL A 466 -14.12 -5.45 15.98
C VAL A 466 -14.10 -6.91 16.45
N SER A 467 -14.43 -7.84 15.56
CA SER A 467 -14.38 -9.28 15.86
C SER A 467 -12.96 -9.70 16.24
N TRP A 468 -12.72 -9.86 17.53
CA TRP A 468 -11.45 -10.38 18.05
C TRP A 468 -11.14 -11.79 17.51
N GLY A 469 -12.17 -12.57 17.17
CA GLY A 469 -12.03 -13.85 16.48
C GLY A 469 -11.43 -13.70 15.08
N LEU A 470 -11.87 -12.69 14.32
CA LEU A 470 -11.31 -12.36 13.01
C LEU A 470 -9.87 -11.85 13.13
N ILE A 471 -9.60 -10.96 14.09
CA ILE A 471 -8.22 -10.50 14.37
C ILE A 471 -7.32 -11.68 14.73
N ALA A 472 -7.78 -12.58 15.61
CA ALA A 472 -7.03 -13.77 16.02
C ALA A 472 -6.82 -14.75 14.85
N ALA A 473 -7.79 -14.89 13.94
CA ALA A 473 -7.63 -15.72 12.75
C ALA A 473 -6.60 -15.12 11.76
N ILE A 474 -6.55 -13.79 11.64
CA ILE A 474 -5.59 -13.08 10.76
C ILE A 474 -4.18 -13.06 11.37
N LEU A 475 -4.05 -12.78 12.66
CA LEU A 475 -2.76 -12.63 13.34
C LEU A 475 -2.23 -13.93 13.93
N GLY A 476 -3.10 -14.91 14.22
CA GLY A 476 -2.75 -16.21 14.79
C GLY A 476 -1.66 -16.96 14.00
N PRO A 477 -1.71 -17.00 12.65
CA PRO A 477 -0.66 -17.60 11.83
C PRO A 477 0.69 -16.87 11.89
N ILE A 478 0.76 -15.63 12.34
CA ILE A 478 2.02 -14.84 12.37
C ILE A 478 3.01 -15.44 13.38
N ILE A 479 2.54 -15.84 14.56
CA ILE A 479 3.40 -16.41 15.62
C ILE A 479 4.14 -17.67 15.14
N PRO A 480 3.48 -18.73 14.61
CA PRO A 480 4.18 -19.91 14.13
C PRO A 480 5.10 -19.60 12.94
N LEU A 481 4.75 -18.65 12.07
CA LEU A 481 5.65 -18.18 11.01
C LEU A 481 6.91 -17.50 11.58
N LEU A 482 6.78 -16.67 12.61
CA LEU A 482 7.93 -16.04 13.27
C LEU A 482 8.82 -17.09 13.96
N MET A 483 8.23 -18.09 14.60
CA MET A 483 8.97 -19.22 15.19
C MET A 483 9.73 -20.01 14.11
N LEU A 484 9.08 -20.35 12.99
CA LEU A 484 9.71 -21.02 11.85
C LEU A 484 10.87 -20.19 11.28
N ALA A 485 10.67 -18.88 11.11
CA ALA A 485 11.72 -17.99 10.62
C ALA A 485 12.90 -17.91 11.60
N ALA A 486 12.65 -17.89 12.91
CA ALA A 486 13.68 -17.93 13.93
C ALA A 486 14.47 -19.25 13.88
N LEU A 487 13.79 -20.39 13.77
CA LEU A 487 14.40 -21.71 13.59
C LEU A 487 15.27 -21.77 12.34
N GLY A 488 14.81 -21.24 11.20
CA GLY A 488 15.60 -21.21 9.97
C GLY A 488 16.80 -20.27 10.01
N ARG A 489 16.75 -19.22 10.83
CA ARG A 489 17.90 -18.33 11.10
C ARG A 489 18.92 -18.95 12.05
N SER A 490 18.57 -19.99 12.80
CA SER A 490 19.51 -20.72 13.65
C SER A 490 20.69 -21.30 12.84
N ARG A 491 21.80 -21.64 13.52
CA ARG A 491 22.95 -22.28 12.86
C ARG A 491 22.55 -23.61 12.19
N ARG A 492 21.72 -24.41 12.88
CA ARG A 492 21.24 -25.71 12.38
C ARG A 492 20.31 -25.55 11.17
N GLY A 493 19.38 -24.59 11.20
CA GLY A 493 18.50 -24.29 10.07
C GLY A 493 19.27 -23.85 8.82
N ARG A 494 20.29 -22.99 8.99
CA ARG A 494 21.19 -22.62 7.89
C ARG A 494 21.98 -23.80 7.33
N ALA A 495 22.49 -24.68 8.19
CA ALA A 495 23.23 -25.87 7.77
C ALA A 495 22.35 -26.81 6.94
N ARG A 496 21.12 -27.10 7.41
CA ARG A 496 20.13 -27.91 6.66
C ARG A 496 19.80 -27.31 5.30
N ARG A 497 19.62 -25.98 5.24
CA ARG A 497 19.37 -25.28 3.96
C ARG A 497 20.54 -25.39 2.99
N LEU A 498 21.79 -25.33 3.47
CA LEU A 498 22.96 -25.49 2.62
C LEU A 498 23.10 -26.95 2.14
N GLN A 499 22.80 -27.92 3.01
CA GLN A 499 22.82 -29.35 2.69
C GLN A 499 21.80 -29.69 1.59
N SER A 500 20.57 -29.19 1.69
CA SER A 500 19.52 -29.45 0.68
C SER A 500 19.86 -28.90 -0.71
N GLN A 501 20.83 -27.99 -0.81
CA GLN A 501 21.33 -27.46 -2.09
C GLN A 501 22.51 -28.26 -2.66
N LEU A 502 23.16 -29.08 -1.82
CA LEU A 502 24.30 -29.92 -2.19
C LEU A 502 23.87 -31.33 -2.60
N GLU A 503 22.74 -31.83 -2.07
CA GLU A 503 22.23 -33.16 -2.36
C GLU A 503 21.87 -33.29 -3.85
N PRO A 504 22.58 -34.11 -4.64
CA PRO A 504 22.23 -34.37 -6.02
C PRO A 504 20.91 -35.15 -6.09
N ARG A 505 20.15 -34.90 -7.15
CA ARG A 505 18.81 -35.44 -7.41
C ARG A 505 18.75 -36.98 -7.60
N SER A 506 19.82 -37.74 -7.31
CA SER A 506 20.02 -39.11 -7.81
C SER A 506 19.84 -40.24 -6.79
N THR A 507 19.34 -40.01 -5.58
CA THR A 507 19.24 -41.11 -4.57
C THR A 507 17.88 -41.33 -3.94
N ARG A 508 16.80 -40.76 -4.48
CA ARG A 508 15.45 -41.27 -4.19
C ARG A 508 14.93 -41.98 -5.43
N PRO A 509 14.95 -43.33 -5.50
CA PRO A 509 14.15 -44.01 -6.50
C PRO A 509 12.71 -43.53 -6.33
N ALA A 510 12.11 -43.09 -7.44
CA ALA A 510 10.68 -42.91 -7.50
C ALA A 510 10.07 -44.27 -7.16
N LYS A 511 9.51 -44.41 -5.96
CA LYS A 511 8.52 -45.45 -5.73
C LYS A 511 7.31 -45.03 -6.56
N ILE A 512 7.20 -45.66 -7.73
CA ILE A 512 6.00 -45.71 -8.56
C ILE A 512 4.88 -46.31 -7.72
#